data_AF-A0A942BHE9-F1
#
_entry.id   AF-A0A942BHE9-F1
#
_cell.length_a   1.000
_cell.length_b   1.000
_cell.length_c   1.000
_cell.angle_alpha   90.00
_cell.angle_beta   90.00
_cell.angle_gamma   90.00
#
_symmetry.space_group_name_H-M   'P 1'
#
loop_
_entity.id
_entity.type
_entity.pdbx_description
1 polymer ?
#
loop_
_entity_poly.entity_id
_entity_poly.type
_entity_poly.pdbx_seq_one_letter_code
_entity_poly.pdbx_strand_id
1 'polypeptide(L)'
;MAKEIKTKSSFGTIRVDHVSPPLSGDTPKGINLVISFEEALKLHLGLLQVLGKLNGYNRNTAEGKASAINLCLFTDTNRLTINEDKVKQPKK
;
A
#
# COMPACT_ATOMS: atom_id res chain seq x y z
N MET A 1 0.61 -18.29 -35.47
CA MET A 1 0.95 -17.84 -34.10
C MET A 1 -0.17 -16.94 -33.63
N ALA A 2 -0.85 -17.29 -32.54
CA ALA A 2 -1.96 -16.49 -32.03
C ALA A 2 -1.44 -15.12 -31.59
N LYS A 3 -2.08 -14.07 -32.08
CA LYS A 3 -1.70 -12.67 -31.84
C LYS A 3 -2.04 -12.32 -30.40
N GLU A 4 -1.02 -12.06 -29.58
CA GLU A 4 -1.17 -11.69 -28.17
C GLU A 4 -2.07 -10.44 -28.06
N ILE A 5 -3.20 -10.58 -27.39
CA ILE A 5 -4.11 -9.46 -27.12
C ILE A 5 -3.42 -8.60 -26.07
N LYS A 6 -3.00 -7.38 -26.45
CA LYS A 6 -2.43 -6.40 -25.51
C LYS A 6 -3.44 -6.11 -24.40
N THR A 7 -3.29 -6.77 -23.27
CA THR A 7 -4.08 -6.52 -22.07
C THR A 7 -3.63 -5.23 -21.40
N LYS A 8 -4.52 -4.60 -20.63
CA LYS A 8 -4.17 -3.42 -19.84
C LYS A 8 -3.05 -3.78 -18.86
N SER A 9 -2.02 -2.95 -18.78
CA SER A 9 -0.88 -3.14 -17.87
C SER A 9 -1.21 -2.79 -16.41
N SER A 10 -2.32 -2.09 -16.16
CA SER A 10 -2.77 -1.69 -14.82
C SER A 10 -4.07 -2.37 -14.42
N PHE A 11 -4.11 -2.89 -13.20
CA PHE A 11 -5.27 -3.62 -12.64
C PHE A 11 -6.03 -2.84 -11.55
N GLY A 12 -5.66 -1.58 -11.28
CA GLY A 12 -6.32 -0.73 -10.31
C GLY A 12 -5.53 0.54 -10.00
N THR A 13 -6.14 1.44 -9.23
CA THR A 13 -5.48 2.65 -8.72
C THR A 13 -6.06 2.99 -7.35
N ILE A 14 -5.19 3.33 -6.41
CA ILE A 14 -5.55 3.83 -5.08
C ILE A 14 -4.87 5.17 -4.83
N ARG A 15 -5.39 5.93 -3.87
CA ARG A 15 -4.76 7.16 -3.38
C ARG A 15 -4.10 6.88 -2.03
N VAL A 16 -2.88 7.37 -1.86
CA VAL A 16 -2.14 7.30 -0.60
C VAL A 16 -2.40 8.57 0.19
N ASP A 17 -2.67 8.44 1.49
CA ASP A 17 -2.95 9.57 2.39
C ASP A 17 -1.70 10.47 2.56
N HIS A 18 -0.56 9.86 2.89
CA HIS A 18 0.71 10.57 2.99
C HIS A 18 1.89 9.61 2.76
N VAL A 19 3.05 10.19 2.42
CA VAL A 19 4.33 9.47 2.36
C VAL A 19 5.23 9.99 3.47
N SER A 20 5.93 9.09 4.15
CA SER A 20 6.88 9.41 5.21
C SER A 20 8.16 8.58 5.02
N PRO A 21 9.35 9.22 4.93
CA PRO A 21 9.58 10.66 4.98
C PRO A 21 8.97 11.42 3.79
N PRO A 22 8.77 12.74 3.89
CA PRO A 22 8.34 13.56 2.76
C PRO A 22 9.28 13.38 1.56
N LEU A 23 8.70 13.28 0.37
CA LEU A 23 9.46 13.16 -0.88
C LEU A 23 10.28 14.44 -1.13
N SER A 24 11.54 14.29 -1.52
CA SER A 24 12.38 15.42 -1.93
C SER A 24 11.99 15.91 -3.33
N GLY A 25 12.41 17.13 -3.69
CA GLY A 25 12.14 17.72 -5.01
C GLY A 25 12.69 16.91 -6.19
N ASP A 26 13.74 16.13 -5.96
CA ASP A 26 14.36 15.26 -6.98
C ASP A 26 13.73 13.86 -7.05
N THR A 27 12.64 13.61 -6.32
CA THR A 27 11.98 12.31 -6.34
C THR A 27 11.34 12.08 -7.72
N PRO A 28 11.60 10.93 -8.38
CA PRO A 28 10.97 10.61 -9.64
C PRO A 28 9.44 10.57 -9.50
N LYS A 29 8.73 10.93 -10.59
CA LYS A 29 7.25 10.95 -10.63
C LYS A 29 6.60 9.60 -10.28
N GLY A 30 7.32 8.50 -10.48
CA GLY A 30 6.86 7.17 -10.15
C GLY A 30 8.03 6.30 -9.71
N ILE A 31 7.77 5.47 -8.71
CA ILE A 31 8.70 4.48 -8.21
C ILE A 31 8.04 3.12 -8.47
N ASN A 32 8.70 2.30 -9.28
CA ASN A 32 8.23 0.95 -9.57
C ASN A 32 8.82 -0.02 -8.55
N LEU A 33 7.96 -0.77 -7.87
CA LEU A 33 8.35 -1.88 -7.02
C LEU A 33 8.00 -3.18 -7.75
N VAL A 34 9.02 -3.90 -8.20
CA VAL A 34 8.85 -5.20 -8.86
C VAL A 34 9.00 -6.28 -7.80
N ILE A 35 7.94 -7.06 -7.62
CA ILE A 35 7.87 -8.12 -6.61
C ILE A 35 7.68 -9.44 -7.35
N SER A 36 8.40 -10.49 -6.95
CA SER A 36 8.21 -11.82 -7.52
C SER A 36 6.79 -12.32 -7.25
N PHE A 37 6.32 -13.29 -8.04
CA PHE A 37 4.98 -13.86 -7.86
C PHE A 37 4.78 -14.40 -6.42
N GLU A 38 5.77 -15.10 -5.87
CA GLU A 38 5.70 -15.67 -4.52
C GLU A 38 5.65 -14.60 -3.43
N GLU A 39 6.47 -13.55 -3.54
CA GLU A 39 6.45 -12.43 -2.59
C GLU A 39 5.16 -11.60 -2.73
N ALA A 40 4.60 -11.49 -3.94
CA ALA A 40 3.32 -10.85 -4.18
C ALA A 40 2.16 -11.64 -3.53
N LEU A 41 2.21 -12.98 -3.55
CA LEU A 41 1.26 -13.81 -2.81
C LEU A 41 1.37 -13.61 -1.30
N LYS A 42 2.58 -13.51 -0.75
CA LYS A 42 2.80 -13.20 0.67
C LYS A 42 2.24 -11.81 1.03
N LEU A 43 2.47 -10.81 0.19
CA LEU A 43 1.92 -9.47 0.36
C LEU A 43 0.39 -9.49 0.37
N HIS A 44 -0.23 -10.21 -0.57
CA HIS A 44 -1.68 -10.36 -0.63
C HIS A 44 -2.25 -10.95 0.67
N LEU A 45 -1.65 -12.03 1.19
CA LEU A 45 -2.09 -12.65 2.44
C LEU A 45 -1.93 -11.72 3.64
N GLY A 46 -0.78 -11.02 3.75
CA GLY A 46 -0.55 -10.07 4.83
C GLY A 46 -1.53 -8.89 4.80
N LEU A 47 -1.88 -8.40 3.61
CA LEU A 47 -2.92 -7.38 3.42
C LEU A 47 -4.29 -7.88 3.85
N LEU A 48 -4.68 -9.10 3.47
CA LEU A 48 -5.95 -9.69 3.90
C LEU A 48 -6.03 -9.83 5.43
N GLN A 49 -4.94 -10.26 6.07
CA GLN A 49 -4.88 -10.44 7.51
C GLN A 49 -5.06 -9.11 8.26
N VAL A 50 -4.32 -8.06 7.87
CA VAL A 50 -4.45 -6.74 8.53
C VAL A 50 -5.82 -6.11 8.24
N LEU A 51 -6.35 -6.24 7.03
CA LEU A 51 -7.70 -5.76 6.69
C LEU A 51 -8.78 -6.48 7.50
N GLY A 52 -8.64 -7.80 7.72
CA GLY A 52 -9.53 -8.56 8.58
C GLY A 52 -9.56 -8.01 10.01
N LYS A 53 -8.38 -7.68 10.57
CA LYS A 53 -8.26 -7.03 11.87
C LYS A 53 -8.92 -5.65 11.90
N LEU A 54 -8.61 -4.80 10.91
CA LEU A 54 -9.18 -3.45 10.79
C LEU A 54 -10.70 -3.46 10.60
N ASN A 55 -11.23 -4.47 9.91
CA ASN A 55 -12.67 -4.65 9.74
C ASN A 55 -13.40 -4.95 11.06
N GLY A 56 -12.67 -5.47 12.07
CA GLY A 56 -13.19 -5.66 13.41
C GLY A 56 -13.33 -4.36 14.21
N TYR A 57 -12.74 -3.25 13.76
CA TYR A 57 -12.82 -1.98 14.47
C TYR A 57 -14.15 -1.27 14.23
N ASN A 58 -14.63 -0.56 15.25
CA ASN A 58 -15.86 0.22 15.15
C ASN A 58 -15.64 1.46 14.26
N ARG A 59 -16.11 1.39 13.01
CA ARG A 59 -16.02 2.46 12.02
C ARG A 59 -16.82 3.72 12.36
N ASN A 60 -17.63 3.70 13.42
CA ASN A 60 -18.35 4.88 13.88
C ASN A 60 -17.50 5.78 14.78
N THR A 61 -16.38 5.28 15.31
CA THR A 61 -15.46 6.07 16.13
C THR A 61 -14.44 6.80 15.27
N ALA A 62 -13.91 7.92 15.76
CA ALA A 62 -12.85 8.67 15.06
C ALA A 62 -11.60 7.81 14.83
N GLU A 63 -11.29 6.93 15.78
CA GLU A 63 -10.15 6.01 15.68
C GLU A 63 -10.35 4.94 14.61
N GLY A 64 -11.53 4.32 14.54
CA GLY A 64 -11.83 3.30 13.52
C GLY A 64 -11.90 3.88 12.11
N LYS A 65 -12.32 5.15 11.98
CA LYS A 65 -12.24 5.89 10.70
C LYS A 65 -10.82 6.25 10.31
N ALA A 66 -9.93 6.42 11.29
CA ALA A 66 -8.55 6.81 11.06
C ALA A 66 -7.64 5.60 10.79
N SER A 67 -8.08 4.37 11.07
CA SER A 67 -7.28 3.17 10.86
C SER A 67 -6.86 2.99 9.40
N ALA A 68 -5.57 2.73 9.20
CA ALA A 68 -4.93 2.63 7.90
C ALA A 68 -3.91 1.48 7.88
N ILE A 69 -3.40 1.19 6.69
CA ILE A 69 -2.30 0.26 6.47
C ILE A 69 -1.11 1.05 5.98
N ASN A 70 0.06 0.79 6.55
CA ASN A 70 1.33 1.34 6.14
C ASN A 70 2.18 0.23 5.50
N LEU A 71 2.55 0.46 4.24
CA LEU A 71 3.52 -0.36 3.52
C LEU A 71 4.88 0.32 3.60
N CYS A 72 5.76 -0.20 4.44
CA CYS A 72 7.09 0.38 4.65
C CYS A 72 8.13 -0.38 3.85
N LEU A 73 8.80 0.33 2.94
CA LEU A 73 9.92 -0.19 2.15
C LEU A 73 11.25 0.18 2.81
N PHE A 74 12.02 -0.82 3.17
CA PHE A 74 13.40 -0.71 3.61
C PHE A 74 14.31 -0.72 2.37
N THR A 75 14.84 0.45 2.01
CA THR A 75 15.64 0.63 0.78
C THR A 75 17.04 0.03 0.85
N ASP A 76 17.54 -0.26 2.04
CA ASP A 76 18.82 -0.91 2.29
C ASP A 76 18.77 -2.42 2.01
N THR A 77 17.65 -3.06 2.33
CA THR A 77 17.45 -4.51 2.27
C THR A 77 16.41 -4.95 1.24
N ASN A 78 15.78 -4.00 0.54
CA ASN A 78 14.67 -4.23 -0.38
C ASN A 78 13.52 -5.04 0.24
N ARG A 79 13.26 -4.83 1.54
CA ARG A 79 12.17 -5.49 2.27
C ARG A 79 10.95 -4.60 2.36
N LEU A 80 9.77 -5.19 2.16
CA LEU A 80 8.49 -4.54 2.40
C LEU A 80 7.85 -5.09 3.67
N THR A 81 7.38 -4.23 4.56
CA THR A 81 6.60 -4.62 5.74
C THR A 81 5.18 -4.05 5.67
N ILE A 82 4.24 -4.77 6.27
CA ILE A 82 2.81 -4.44 6.31
C ILE A 82 2.48 -4.14 7.76
N ASN A 83 2.19 -2.87 8.06
CA ASN A 83 1.93 -2.40 9.40
C ASN A 83 0.55 -1.76 9.48
N GLU A 84 -0.01 -1.73 10.68
CA GLU A 84 -1.18 -0.91 10.99
C GLU A 84 -0.74 0.51 11.31
N ASP A 85 -1.48 1.50 10.81
CA ASP A 85 -1.18 2.91 11.04
C ASP A 85 -2.47 3.73 11.08
N LYS A 86 -2.33 5.06 11.14
CA LYS A 86 -3.45 6.00 11.10
C LYS A 86 -3.29 6.99 9.97
N VAL A 87 -4.40 7.36 9.32
CA VAL A 87 -4.43 8.48 8.38
C VAL A 87 -4.10 9.77 9.13
N LYS A 88 -3.39 10.69 8.49
CA LYS A 88 -3.20 12.03 9.03
C LYS A 88 -4.52 12.76 8.89
N GLN A 89 -5.16 13.06 10.02
CA GLN A 89 -6.31 13.96 9.99
C GLN A 89 -5.87 15.27 9.33
N PRO A 90 -6.66 15.84 8.40
CA PRO A 90 -6.35 17.14 7.85
C PRO A 90 -6.27 18.12 9.02
N LYS A 91 -5.12 18.81 9.16
CA LYS A 91 -5.04 19.96 10.05
C LYS A 91 -6.09 20.96 9.54
N LYS A 92 -7.13 21.19 10.34
CA LYS A 92 -8.09 22.27 10.12
C LYS A 92 -7.38 23.61 10.09
#